data_AF-A0A6P6T165-F1
#
_entry.id   AF-A0A6P6T165-F1
#
_cell.length_a   1.000
_cell.length_b   1.000
_cell.length_c   1.000
_cell.angle_alpha   90.00
_cell.angle_beta   90.00
_cell.angle_gamma   90.00
#
_symmetry.space_group_name_H-M   'P 1'
#
loop_
_entity.id
_entity.type
_entity.pdbx_description
1 polymer ?
#
loop_
_entity_poly.entity_id
_entity_poly.type
_entity_poly.pdbx_seq_one_letter_code
_entity_poly.pdbx_strand_id
1 'polypeptide(L)'
;MAFISSPYSVIVYSHNAFLDISCSFGVSYYHIAFSVQWFTCLFLLTLLWQLIIGSRGTLEPDQLAEMAIAVEQSGYRFLWSVRSPGSKDFTKPPGEYSSFSGILPEGFLERTQNRGLVCGWAPQVEVLAHEAVGDFVSHCGWNSTLESLWHGVPIATWPLYAEQQICAFELVSELELAVDLKMDYRMENAENLVKAEEIEKAVRCLMDTENPIRKRVREMKEISRKTIQDEGSSFISLGRLIEDIYESFFIHL
;
A
#
# COMPACT_ATOMS: atom_id res chain seq x y z
N MET A 1 -33.21 -21.74 8.68
CA MET A 1 -32.42 -22.05 9.89
C MET A 1 -32.59 -20.85 10.81
N ALA A 2 -33.18 -21.03 11.98
CA ALA A 2 -33.54 -19.95 12.89
C ALA A 2 -32.27 -19.39 13.56
N PHE A 3 -32.02 -18.09 13.41
CA PHE A 3 -30.99 -17.39 14.19
C PHE A 3 -31.57 -17.06 15.57
N ILE A 4 -30.97 -17.65 16.61
CA ILE A 4 -31.19 -17.22 17.99
C ILE A 4 -30.31 -15.97 18.16
N SER A 5 -30.89 -14.77 18.07
CA SER A 5 -30.19 -13.53 18.38
C SER A 5 -30.12 -13.35 19.90
N SER A 6 -28.91 -13.36 20.46
CA SER A 6 -28.65 -12.91 21.82
C SER A 6 -28.99 -11.42 21.93
N PRO A 7 -29.57 -10.92 23.03
CA PRO A 7 -29.84 -9.49 23.22
C PRO A 7 -28.57 -8.61 23.28
N TYR A 8 -27.38 -9.22 23.20
CA TYR A 8 -26.08 -8.54 23.14
C TYR A 8 -25.39 -8.72 21.77
N SER A 9 -26.07 -9.23 20.74
CA SER A 9 -25.47 -9.34 19.41
C SER A 9 -25.46 -7.98 18.73
N VAL A 10 -24.25 -7.50 18.39
CA VAL A 10 -24.07 -6.34 17.52
C VAL A 10 -24.34 -6.77 16.08
N ILE A 11 -25.19 -6.02 15.36
CA ILE A 11 -25.36 -6.22 13.91
C ILE A 11 -24.12 -5.65 13.23
N VAL A 12 -23.44 -6.47 12.42
CA VAL A 12 -22.25 -6.07 11.67
C VAL A 12 -22.64 -5.81 10.22
N TYR A 13 -22.41 -4.59 9.77
CA TYR A 13 -22.59 -4.16 8.39
C TYR A 13 -21.23 -4.19 7.69
N SER A 14 -20.99 -5.20 6.85
CA SER A 14 -19.79 -5.23 6.03
C SER A 14 -19.95 -4.27 4.86
N HIS A 15 -19.00 -3.36 4.71
CA HIS A 15 -18.87 -2.53 3.52
C HIS A 15 -17.43 -2.62 3.01
N ASN A 16 -17.25 -2.44 1.71
CA ASN A 16 -15.94 -2.13 1.16
C ASN A 16 -15.45 -0.79 1.74
N ALA A 17 -14.14 -0.57 1.68
CA ALA A 17 -13.58 0.65 2.23
C ALA A 17 -14.06 1.91 1.51
N PHE A 18 -14.38 2.93 2.30
CA PHE A 18 -14.49 4.31 1.83
C PHE A 18 -13.09 4.83 1.47
N LEU A 19 -12.61 4.38 0.33
CA LEU A 19 -11.39 4.90 -0.29
C LEU A 19 -11.74 6.20 -1.02
N ASP A 20 -10.87 7.21 -0.93
CA ASP A 20 -10.91 8.32 -1.87
C ASP A 20 -10.33 7.85 -3.21
N ILE A 21 -11.19 7.21 -4.00
CA ILE A 21 -10.84 6.69 -5.34
C ILE A 21 -10.98 7.77 -6.43
N SER A 22 -11.37 8.99 -6.06
CA SER A 22 -11.58 10.06 -7.02
C SER A 22 -10.24 10.70 -7.39
N CYS A 23 -9.69 10.35 -8.55
CA CYS A 23 -8.61 11.13 -9.19
C CYS A 23 -9.16 12.48 -9.65
N SER A 24 -9.41 13.39 -8.70
CA SER A 24 -9.86 14.74 -8.98
C SER A 24 -8.63 15.64 -9.12
N PHE A 25 -8.33 16.08 -10.34
CA PHE A 25 -7.20 16.97 -10.64
C PHE A 25 -7.37 18.33 -9.93
N GLY A 26 -6.86 18.44 -8.70
CA GLY A 26 -6.93 19.61 -7.81
C GLY A 26 -5.57 20.28 -7.55
N VAL A 27 -5.59 21.61 -7.43
CA VAL A 27 -4.49 22.57 -7.59
C VAL A 27 -3.26 22.36 -6.66
N SER A 28 -2.27 21.56 -7.07
CA SER A 28 -0.84 21.70 -6.69
C SER A 28 0.08 20.98 -7.69
N TYR A 29 0.06 21.40 -8.96
CA TYR A 29 0.42 20.52 -10.08
C TYR A 29 1.84 20.63 -10.67
N TYR A 30 2.71 21.54 -10.23
CA TYR A 30 3.95 21.78 -11.00
C TYR A 30 5.09 20.78 -10.73
N HIS A 31 5.19 20.20 -9.53
CA HIS A 31 6.15 19.11 -9.25
C HIS A 31 5.54 17.71 -9.46
N ILE A 32 4.22 17.58 -9.32
CA ILE A 32 3.49 16.29 -9.38
C ILE A 32 3.25 15.85 -10.82
N ALA A 33 2.97 16.78 -11.74
CA ALA A 33 2.94 16.49 -13.16
C ALA A 33 4.28 15.90 -13.63
N PHE A 34 5.41 16.35 -13.08
CA PHE A 34 6.72 15.81 -13.45
C PHE A 34 6.89 14.34 -13.06
N SER A 35 6.43 13.92 -11.87
CA SER A 35 6.55 12.52 -11.42
C SER A 35 5.68 11.55 -12.23
N VAL A 36 4.42 11.92 -12.52
CA VAL A 36 3.51 11.08 -13.34
C VAL A 36 3.90 11.12 -14.82
N GLN A 37 4.41 12.26 -15.30
CA GLN A 37 4.88 12.42 -16.68
C GLN A 37 6.24 11.76 -16.93
N TRP A 38 7.05 11.55 -15.88
CA TRP A 38 8.24 10.70 -15.93
C TRP A 38 7.88 9.24 -16.27
N PHE A 39 6.76 8.72 -15.73
CA PHE A 39 6.27 7.36 -16.03
C PHE A 39 5.71 7.20 -17.44
N THR A 40 5.13 8.25 -18.04
CA THR A 40 4.48 8.15 -19.36
C THR A 40 5.47 8.13 -20.53
N CYS A 41 6.74 8.51 -20.33
CA CYS A 41 7.70 8.59 -21.44
C CYS A 41 8.44 7.27 -21.77
N LEU A 42 8.37 6.21 -20.96
CA LEU A 42 9.13 4.98 -21.18
C LEU A 42 8.28 3.73 -20.85
N PHE A 43 7.87 3.01 -21.90
CA PHE A 43 6.99 1.84 -21.83
C PHE A 43 7.50 0.68 -20.94
N LEU A 44 6.52 0.05 -20.27
CA LEU A 44 6.46 -1.28 -19.63
C LEU A 44 7.16 -1.47 -18.27
N LEU A 45 6.35 -1.95 -17.31
CA LEU A 45 6.69 -2.47 -15.98
C LEU A 45 7.62 -1.56 -15.17
N THR A 46 7.00 -0.55 -14.59
CA THR A 46 7.57 0.23 -13.52
C THR A 46 7.26 -0.46 -12.19
N LEU A 47 8.29 -0.85 -11.45
CA LEU A 47 8.14 -1.19 -10.05
C LEU A 47 7.70 0.10 -9.36
N LEU A 48 6.65 0.04 -8.55
CA LEU A 48 6.33 1.15 -7.69
C LEU A 48 6.69 0.78 -6.27
N TRP A 49 7.88 1.22 -5.90
CA TRP A 49 8.35 1.04 -4.55
C TRP A 49 7.84 2.12 -3.62
N GLN A 50 6.53 2.28 -3.56
CA GLN A 50 5.96 3.21 -2.61
C GLN A 50 5.98 2.57 -1.23
N LEU A 51 7.10 2.68 -0.53
CA LEU A 51 7.12 2.50 0.91
C LEU A 51 6.41 3.70 1.56
N ILE A 52 5.10 3.82 1.36
CA ILE A 52 4.27 4.56 2.29
C ILE A 52 4.15 3.65 3.50
N ILE A 53 4.94 3.95 4.52
CA ILE A 53 4.72 3.38 5.85
C ILE A 53 3.53 4.10 6.48
N GLY A 54 2.40 4.08 5.78
CA GLY A 54 1.31 5.01 6.04
C GLY A 54 1.80 6.46 6.06
N SER A 55 0.96 7.34 6.56
CA SER A 55 1.32 8.72 6.80
C SER A 55 2.34 8.91 7.93
N ARG A 56 2.91 7.86 8.53
CA ARG A 56 3.58 7.95 9.84
C ARG A 56 4.86 7.18 10.06
N GLY A 57 5.19 6.17 9.27
CA GLY A 57 6.39 5.40 9.53
C GLY A 57 7.60 5.89 8.74
N THR A 58 8.74 5.58 9.32
CA THR A 58 10.06 5.94 8.82
C THR A 58 11.00 4.77 9.02
N LEU A 59 12.08 4.73 8.24
CA LEU A 59 13.11 3.71 8.36
C LEU A 59 14.39 4.31 8.88
N GLU A 60 15.11 3.51 9.65
CA GLU A 60 16.44 3.84 10.11
C GLU A 60 17.44 3.83 8.95
N PRO A 61 18.55 4.59 9.02
CA PRO A 61 19.53 4.70 7.94
C PRO A 61 20.05 3.36 7.42
N ASP A 62 20.33 2.41 8.31
CA ASP A 62 20.82 1.07 7.93
C ASP A 62 19.80 0.33 7.05
N GLN A 63 18.52 0.47 7.36
CA GLN A 63 17.46 -0.15 6.56
C GLN A 63 17.31 0.57 5.21
N LEU A 64 17.42 1.90 5.17
CA LEU A 64 17.45 2.68 3.91
C LEU A 64 18.63 2.27 3.02
N ALA A 65 19.77 1.89 3.60
CA ALA A 65 20.92 1.41 2.85
C ALA A 65 20.67 0.03 2.21
N GLU A 66 20.20 -0.96 2.98
CA GLU A 66 19.82 -2.29 2.45
C GLU A 66 18.75 -2.18 1.36
N MET A 67 17.79 -1.29 1.58
CA MET A 67 16.76 -0.91 0.63
C MET A 67 17.31 -0.36 -0.69
N ALA A 68 18.22 0.61 -0.63
CA ALA A 68 18.87 1.18 -1.80
C ALA A 68 19.67 0.12 -2.58
N ILE A 69 20.37 -0.78 -1.87
CA ILE A 69 21.10 -1.88 -2.49
C ILE A 69 20.13 -2.82 -3.23
N ALA A 70 19.02 -3.19 -2.61
CA ALA A 70 18.04 -4.11 -3.21
C ALA A 70 17.41 -3.55 -4.49
N VAL A 71 16.94 -2.30 -4.47
CA VAL A 71 16.34 -1.68 -5.66
C VAL A 71 17.40 -1.49 -6.76
N GLU A 72 18.64 -1.20 -6.37
CA GLU A 72 19.75 -1.11 -7.32
C GLU A 72 20.01 -2.49 -7.98
N GLN A 73 20.15 -3.56 -7.20
CA GLN A 73 20.42 -4.93 -7.68
C GLN A 73 19.26 -5.52 -8.48
N SER A 74 18.01 -5.19 -8.12
CA SER A 74 16.82 -5.70 -8.81
C SER A 74 16.83 -5.41 -10.32
N GLY A 75 17.44 -4.28 -10.72
CA GLY A 75 17.50 -3.81 -12.09
C GLY A 75 16.18 -3.20 -12.60
N TYR A 76 15.11 -3.27 -11.82
CA TYR A 76 13.82 -2.70 -12.19
C TYR A 76 13.77 -1.19 -11.99
N ARG A 77 12.76 -0.55 -12.61
CA ARG A 77 12.45 0.87 -12.42
C ARG A 77 11.72 1.08 -11.11
N PHE A 78 11.91 2.15 -10.36
CA PHE A 78 11.23 2.35 -9.08
C PHE A 78 10.75 3.80 -8.86
N LEU A 79 9.64 3.96 -8.15
CA LEU A 79 9.34 5.18 -7.38
C LEU A 79 9.58 4.86 -5.92
N TRP A 80 10.34 5.67 -5.18
CA TRP A 80 10.55 5.48 -3.75
C TRP A 80 10.17 6.74 -2.96
N SER A 81 9.09 6.63 -2.17
CA SER A 81 8.69 7.66 -1.22
C SER A 81 9.47 7.49 0.08
N VAL A 82 10.33 8.44 0.43
CA VAL A 82 11.17 8.42 1.64
C VAL A 82 10.81 9.61 2.53
N ARG A 83 10.40 9.33 3.76
CA ARG A 83 10.02 10.35 4.76
C ARG A 83 11.08 10.47 5.85
N SER A 84 11.29 11.69 6.33
CA SER A 84 12.17 11.95 7.46
C SER A 84 11.47 11.60 8.78
N PRO A 85 12.16 10.99 9.77
CA PRO A 85 11.61 10.64 11.11
C PRO A 85 10.88 11.78 11.84
N GLY A 86 11.02 13.02 11.40
CA GLY A 86 10.27 14.15 11.95
C GLY A 86 10.54 14.34 13.44
N SER A 87 9.59 14.97 14.14
CA SER A 87 9.61 15.05 15.60
C SER A 87 9.06 13.76 16.21
N LYS A 88 9.54 13.36 17.41
CA LYS A 88 8.97 12.26 18.22
C LYS A 88 7.49 12.47 18.65
N ASP A 89 6.90 13.59 18.26
CA ASP A 89 5.48 13.89 18.43
C ASP A 89 4.67 13.19 17.34
N PHE A 90 4.04 12.08 17.71
CA PHE A 90 3.17 11.30 16.83
C PHE A 90 1.95 12.09 16.30
N THR A 91 1.62 13.25 16.85
CA THR A 91 0.53 14.08 16.32
C THR A 91 0.90 14.81 15.03
N LYS A 92 2.19 14.88 14.69
CA LYS A 92 2.69 15.53 13.48
C LYS A 92 3.01 14.50 12.39
N PRO A 93 2.78 14.82 11.11
CA PRO A 93 3.24 13.96 10.03
C PRO A 93 4.78 13.91 10.01
N PRO A 94 5.37 12.81 9.51
CA PRO A 94 6.79 12.72 9.21
C PRO A 94 7.25 13.89 8.36
N GLY A 95 8.49 14.31 8.57
CA GLY A 95 9.09 15.40 7.83
C GLY A 95 9.41 15.02 6.38
N GLU A 96 9.82 16.03 5.62
CA GLU A 96 10.46 15.83 4.32
C GLU A 96 11.96 16.07 4.45
N TYR A 97 12.75 15.25 3.77
CA TYR A 97 14.17 15.49 3.66
C TYR A 97 14.41 16.66 2.70
N SER A 98 15.26 17.60 3.11
CA SER A 98 15.71 18.70 2.24
C SER A 98 16.65 18.22 1.13
N SER A 99 17.35 17.11 1.36
CA SER A 99 18.15 16.37 0.40
C SER A 99 18.24 14.91 0.81
N PHE A 100 18.32 14.01 -0.17
CA PHE A 100 18.62 12.59 0.06
C PHE A 100 20.13 12.28 0.14
N SER A 101 20.98 13.27 -0.16
CA SER A 101 22.43 13.17 -0.02
C SER A 101 22.82 12.94 1.45
N GLY A 102 23.60 11.89 1.72
CA GLY A 102 24.00 11.50 3.08
C GLY A 102 22.97 10.63 3.83
N ILE A 103 21.81 10.36 3.21
CA ILE A 103 20.80 9.42 3.71
C ILE A 103 20.86 8.12 2.92
N LEU A 104 20.97 8.25 1.60
CA LEU A 104 21.15 7.12 0.69
C LEU A 104 22.64 6.85 0.45
N PRO A 105 23.02 5.62 0.06
CA PRO A 105 24.40 5.29 -0.29
C PRO A 105 24.97 6.25 -1.33
N GLU A 106 26.26 6.55 -1.20
CA GLU A 106 26.96 7.47 -2.10
C GLU A 106 26.81 7.03 -3.56
N GLY A 107 26.47 7.98 -4.44
CA GLY A 107 26.28 7.73 -5.87
C GLY A 107 24.97 7.04 -6.25
N PHE A 108 24.09 6.68 -5.30
CA PHE A 108 22.87 5.92 -5.58
C PHE A 108 21.93 6.66 -6.54
N LEU A 109 21.70 7.95 -6.31
CA LEU A 109 20.81 8.76 -7.15
C LEU A 109 21.36 8.86 -8.57
N GLU A 110 22.67 9.04 -8.72
CA GLU A 110 23.35 9.11 -10.02
C GLU A 110 23.32 7.78 -10.77
N ARG A 111 23.50 6.65 -10.07
CA ARG A 111 23.44 5.30 -10.66
C ARG A 111 22.04 4.88 -11.06
N THR A 112 21.00 5.45 -10.44
CA THR A 112 19.59 5.09 -10.67
C THR A 112 18.79 6.14 -11.42
N GLN A 113 19.37 7.30 -11.75
CA GLN A 113 18.68 8.45 -12.37
C GLN A 113 17.87 8.15 -13.64
N ASN A 114 18.18 7.07 -14.37
CA ASN A 114 17.51 6.69 -15.61
C ASN A 114 16.38 5.65 -15.42
N ARG A 115 16.20 5.14 -14.20
CA ARG A 115 15.21 4.10 -13.88
C ARG A 115 14.47 4.33 -12.57
N GLY A 116 14.96 5.19 -11.69
CA GLY A 116 14.43 5.41 -10.36
C GLY A 116 14.10 6.88 -10.08
N LEU A 117 13.06 7.10 -9.29
CA LEU A 117 12.73 8.39 -8.71
C LEU A 117 12.62 8.24 -7.18
N VAL A 118 13.38 9.02 -6.42
CA VAL A 118 13.23 9.13 -4.96
C VAL A 118 12.56 10.47 -4.64
N CYS A 119 11.49 10.46 -3.85
CA CYS A 119 10.74 11.65 -3.48
C CYS A 119 10.24 11.60 -2.03
N GLY A 120 9.80 12.74 -1.49
CA GLY A 120 9.26 12.82 -0.12
C GLY A 120 7.89 12.15 0.00
N TRP A 121 6.84 12.85 -0.45
CA TRP A 121 5.48 12.33 -0.58
C TRP A 121 5.17 11.99 -2.04
N ALA A 122 4.33 10.97 -2.26
CA ALA A 122 3.80 10.62 -3.57
C ALA A 122 2.29 10.35 -3.50
N PRO A 123 1.52 10.73 -4.53
CA PRO A 123 0.06 10.55 -4.57
C PRO A 123 -0.29 9.07 -4.81
N GLN A 124 -0.44 8.30 -3.72
CA GLN A 124 -0.53 6.83 -3.76
C GLN A 124 -1.62 6.30 -4.68
N VAL A 125 -2.83 6.84 -4.59
CA VAL A 125 -3.97 6.35 -5.38
C VAL A 125 -3.72 6.55 -6.87
N GLU A 126 -3.30 7.74 -7.27
CA GLU A 126 -2.97 8.09 -8.66
C GLU A 126 -1.85 7.21 -9.22
N VAL A 127 -0.88 6.93 -8.37
CA VAL A 127 0.27 6.13 -8.74
C VAL A 127 -0.12 4.66 -8.88
N LEU A 128 -0.84 4.07 -7.91
CA LEU A 128 -1.36 2.70 -8.00
C LEU A 128 -2.34 2.54 -9.17
N ALA A 129 -3.05 3.61 -9.55
CA ALA A 129 -3.93 3.62 -10.72
C ALA A 129 -3.20 3.55 -12.06
N HIS A 130 -1.90 3.88 -12.09
CA HIS A 130 -1.14 3.99 -13.32
C HIS A 130 -0.77 2.61 -13.88
N GLU A 131 -1.04 2.36 -15.17
CA GLU A 131 -0.85 1.05 -15.82
C GLU A 131 0.60 0.55 -15.80
N ALA A 132 1.56 1.45 -15.68
CA ALA A 132 2.96 1.07 -15.58
C ALA A 132 3.30 0.41 -14.23
N VAL A 133 2.48 0.55 -13.19
CA VAL A 133 2.77 -0.01 -11.86
C VAL A 133 2.61 -1.52 -11.84
N GLY A 134 3.72 -2.20 -11.56
CA GLY A 134 3.81 -3.65 -11.55
C GLY A 134 3.52 -4.30 -10.20
N ASP A 135 3.95 -3.68 -9.11
CA ASP A 135 3.88 -4.20 -7.74
C ASP A 135 3.89 -3.04 -6.72
N PHE A 136 3.74 -3.38 -5.44
CA PHE A 136 3.70 -2.42 -4.34
C PHE A 136 4.32 -3.02 -3.08
N VAL A 137 5.39 -2.42 -2.56
CA VAL A 137 5.94 -2.81 -1.25
C VAL A 137 5.30 -1.96 -0.17
N SER A 138 4.55 -2.59 0.72
CA SER A 138 3.65 -1.87 1.63
C SER A 138 3.80 -2.34 3.06
N HIS A 139 3.64 -1.38 3.98
CA HIS A 139 3.45 -1.66 5.40
C HIS A 139 2.16 -2.41 5.73
N CYS A 140 1.28 -2.67 4.75
CA CYS A 140 0.04 -3.43 4.94
C CYS A 140 -0.98 -2.77 5.87
N GLY A 141 -0.93 -1.44 6.03
CA GLY A 141 -2.04 -0.70 6.62
C GLY A 141 -3.29 -0.85 5.77
N TRP A 142 -4.45 -0.97 6.42
CA TRP A 142 -5.70 -1.39 5.77
C TRP A 142 -6.04 -0.55 4.52
N ASN A 143 -5.97 0.77 4.60
CA ASN A 143 -6.25 1.66 3.47
C ASN A 143 -5.34 1.38 2.26
N SER A 144 -4.03 1.26 2.49
CA SER A 144 -3.07 1.01 1.41
C SER A 144 -3.26 -0.37 0.78
N THR A 145 -3.62 -1.38 1.58
CA THR A 145 -4.01 -2.69 1.08
C THR A 145 -5.23 -2.58 0.15
N LEU A 146 -6.26 -1.87 0.57
CA LEU A 146 -7.49 -1.72 -0.20
C LEU A 146 -7.27 -0.94 -1.50
N GLU A 147 -6.47 0.13 -1.48
CA GLU A 147 -6.09 0.88 -2.68
C GLU A 147 -5.32 -0.01 -3.69
N SER A 148 -4.40 -0.83 -3.19
CA SER A 148 -3.66 -1.79 -4.01
C SER A 148 -4.59 -2.82 -4.67
N LEU A 149 -5.50 -3.42 -3.90
CA LEU A 149 -6.48 -4.38 -4.40
C LEU A 149 -7.48 -3.75 -5.37
N TRP A 150 -7.89 -2.50 -5.11
CA TRP A 150 -8.76 -1.72 -5.99
C TRP A 150 -8.15 -1.49 -7.38
N HIS A 151 -6.83 -1.28 -7.44
CA HIS A 151 -6.10 -1.12 -8.69
C HIS A 151 -5.54 -2.43 -9.26
N GLY A 152 -5.56 -3.52 -8.49
CA GLY A 152 -5.06 -4.83 -8.90
C GLY A 152 -3.54 -4.92 -8.91
N VAL A 153 -2.90 -4.18 -8.00
CA VAL A 153 -1.45 -4.19 -7.80
C VAL A 153 -1.12 -5.18 -6.68
N PRO A 154 -0.25 -6.18 -6.92
CA PRO A 154 0.11 -7.15 -5.90
C PRO A 154 1.10 -6.56 -4.88
N ILE A 155 1.07 -7.08 -3.65
CA ILE A 155 1.78 -6.48 -2.51
C ILE A 155 2.97 -7.35 -2.08
N ALA A 156 4.11 -6.72 -1.75
CA ALA A 156 5.14 -7.32 -0.91
C ALA A 156 5.01 -6.77 0.51
N THR A 157 4.75 -7.64 1.48
CA THR A 157 4.31 -7.23 2.81
C THR A 157 5.48 -6.89 3.73
N TRP A 158 5.55 -5.64 4.19
CA TRP A 158 6.57 -5.15 5.13
C TRP A 158 5.94 -4.45 6.34
N PRO A 159 5.22 -5.16 7.22
CA PRO A 159 4.52 -4.54 8.34
C PRO A 159 5.49 -3.91 9.36
N LEU A 160 5.09 -2.77 9.93
CA LEU A 160 5.95 -1.97 10.81
C LEU A 160 5.33 -1.66 12.18
N TYR A 161 4.01 -1.52 12.30
CA TYR A 161 3.33 -1.27 13.59
C TYR A 161 1.83 -1.63 13.57
N ALA A 162 1.16 -1.50 14.73
CA ALA A 162 -0.29 -1.71 14.89
C ALA A 162 -0.80 -3.07 14.38
N GLU A 163 -1.90 -3.09 13.64
CA GLU A 163 -2.55 -4.30 13.11
C GLU A 163 -1.91 -4.84 11.82
N GLN A 164 -0.91 -4.14 11.28
CA GLN A 164 -0.31 -4.42 9.97
C GLN A 164 0.23 -5.85 9.84
N GLN A 165 0.73 -6.42 10.93
CA GLN A 165 1.23 -7.80 10.95
C GLN A 165 0.10 -8.81 10.72
N ILE A 166 -1.08 -8.55 11.28
CA ILE A 166 -2.27 -9.39 11.09
C ILE A 166 -2.75 -9.23 9.63
N CYS A 167 -2.82 -8.00 9.11
CA CYS A 167 -3.17 -7.77 7.72
C CYS A 167 -2.18 -8.43 6.75
N ALA A 168 -0.88 -8.35 7.01
CA ALA A 168 0.15 -9.00 6.20
C ALA A 168 -0.01 -10.54 6.23
N PHE A 169 -0.23 -11.11 7.42
CA PHE A 169 -0.46 -12.54 7.57
C PHE A 169 -1.68 -13.02 6.77
N GLU A 170 -2.80 -12.31 6.87
CA GLU A 170 -4.04 -12.64 6.15
C GLU A 170 -3.84 -12.56 4.63
N LEU A 171 -3.20 -11.48 4.15
CA LEU A 171 -2.90 -11.29 2.73
C LEU A 171 -2.00 -12.38 2.13
N VAL A 172 -0.98 -12.81 2.88
CA VAL A 172 -0.02 -13.81 2.41
C VAL A 172 -0.57 -15.23 2.59
N SER A 173 -1.05 -15.56 3.79
CA SER A 173 -1.30 -16.95 4.20
C SER A 173 -2.73 -17.41 3.92
N GLU A 174 -3.72 -16.52 4.06
CA GLU A 174 -5.13 -16.89 3.94
C GLU A 174 -5.69 -16.56 2.55
N LEU A 175 -5.41 -15.35 2.06
CA LEU A 175 -5.94 -14.85 0.79
C LEU A 175 -5.00 -15.11 -0.39
N GLU A 176 -3.72 -15.36 -0.12
CA GLU A 176 -2.68 -15.58 -1.12
C GLU A 176 -2.62 -14.46 -2.21
N LEU A 177 -2.75 -13.21 -1.76
CA LEU A 177 -2.77 -11.98 -2.56
C LEU A 177 -1.46 -11.18 -2.48
N ALA A 178 -0.52 -11.62 -1.65
CA ALA A 178 0.73 -10.91 -1.41
C ALA A 178 1.91 -11.89 -1.24
N VAL A 179 3.12 -11.39 -1.46
CA VAL A 179 4.38 -12.08 -1.16
C VAL A 179 4.92 -11.56 0.15
N ASP A 180 5.36 -12.48 1.02
CA ASP A 180 6.02 -12.08 2.24
C ASP A 180 7.44 -11.55 1.96
N LEU A 181 7.71 -10.37 2.51
CA LEU A 181 9.06 -9.80 2.60
C LEU A 181 9.71 -10.11 3.95
N LYS A 182 8.89 -10.15 5.03
CA LYS A 182 9.34 -10.41 6.39
C LYS A 182 8.16 -10.86 7.27
N MET A 183 8.07 -12.16 7.53
CA MET A 183 7.13 -12.76 8.50
C MET A 183 7.66 -12.83 9.94
N ASP A 184 8.91 -12.45 10.23
CA ASP A 184 9.36 -12.36 11.62
C ASP A 184 8.79 -11.11 12.29
N TYR A 185 7.57 -11.26 12.76
CA TYR A 185 6.76 -10.24 13.44
C TYR A 185 7.22 -9.98 14.89
N ARG A 186 8.26 -10.65 15.37
CA ARG A 186 8.77 -10.47 16.74
C ARG A 186 9.65 -9.22 16.81
N MET A 187 9.06 -8.12 17.25
CA MET A 187 9.78 -6.86 17.52
C MET A 187 10.86 -6.97 18.62
N GLU A 188 10.95 -8.11 19.33
CA GLU A 188 11.78 -8.28 20.53
C GLU A 188 13.26 -8.56 20.26
N ASN A 189 13.66 -8.90 19.03
CA ASN A 189 15.06 -9.15 18.70
C ASN A 189 15.68 -7.99 17.92
N ALA A 190 16.88 -7.58 18.35
CA ALA A 190 17.65 -6.45 17.83
C ALA A 190 18.12 -6.61 16.36
N GLU A 191 17.89 -7.76 15.73
CA GLU A 191 18.19 -8.01 14.31
C GLU A 191 16.94 -7.77 13.45
N ASN A 192 16.41 -6.54 13.50
CA ASN A 192 15.21 -6.16 12.74
C ASN A 192 15.48 -5.71 11.30
N LEU A 193 16.74 -5.71 10.87
CA LEU A 193 17.20 -5.30 9.56
C LEU A 193 16.85 -6.36 8.50
N VAL A 194 16.03 -6.01 7.52
CA VAL A 194 15.75 -6.86 6.34
C VAL A 194 16.87 -6.66 5.33
N LYS A 195 17.49 -7.77 4.90
CA LYS A 195 18.64 -7.72 3.99
C LYS A 195 18.23 -7.41 2.56
N ALA A 196 19.13 -6.75 1.84
CA ALA A 196 18.90 -6.38 0.45
C ALA A 196 18.49 -7.58 -0.42
N GLU A 197 19.10 -8.74 -0.18
CA GLU A 197 18.82 -10.00 -0.88
C GLU A 197 17.38 -10.48 -0.68
N GLU A 198 16.83 -10.33 0.53
CA GLU A 198 15.44 -10.70 0.84
C GLU A 198 14.47 -9.76 0.15
N ILE A 199 14.78 -8.46 0.17
CA ILE A 199 13.99 -7.43 -0.51
C ILE A 199 13.97 -7.68 -2.02
N GLU A 200 15.15 -7.87 -2.61
CA GLU A 200 15.31 -8.16 -4.03
C GLU A 200 14.52 -9.42 -4.42
N LYS A 201 14.59 -10.48 -3.62
CA LYS A 201 13.90 -11.74 -3.89
C LYS A 201 12.38 -11.56 -3.93
N ALA A 202 11.79 -10.88 -2.94
CA ALA A 202 10.35 -10.65 -2.92
C ALA A 202 9.90 -9.79 -4.10
N VAL A 203 10.67 -8.75 -4.41
CA VAL A 203 10.44 -7.86 -5.56
C VAL A 203 10.50 -8.65 -6.87
N ARG A 204 11.55 -9.46 -7.09
CA ARG A 204 11.65 -10.31 -8.28
C ARG A 204 10.50 -11.31 -8.38
N CYS A 205 10.07 -11.88 -7.26
CA CYS A 205 8.93 -12.80 -7.20
C CYS A 205 7.64 -12.12 -7.70
N LEU A 206 7.36 -10.90 -7.26
CA LEU A 206 6.16 -10.16 -7.67
C LEU A 206 6.21 -9.70 -9.13
N MET A 207 7.39 -9.36 -9.63
CA MET A 207 7.59 -8.91 -11.00
C MET A 207 7.52 -10.04 -12.04
N ASP A 208 7.60 -11.30 -11.62
CA ASP A 208 7.37 -12.44 -12.49
C ASP A 208 5.92 -12.45 -13.00
N THR A 209 5.75 -12.33 -14.32
CA THR A 209 4.43 -12.28 -14.96
C THR A 209 3.64 -13.57 -14.79
N GLU A 210 4.34 -14.69 -14.58
CA GLU A 210 3.75 -16.01 -14.37
C GLU A 210 3.39 -16.26 -12.90
N ASN A 211 3.71 -15.33 -11.99
CA ASN A 211 3.36 -15.47 -10.59
C ASN A 211 1.82 -15.52 -10.42
N PRO A 212 1.25 -16.61 -9.85
CA PRO A 212 -0.20 -16.78 -9.71
C PRO A 212 -0.87 -15.68 -8.86
N ILE A 213 -0.12 -15.03 -7.96
CA ILE A 213 -0.61 -13.90 -7.16
C ILE A 213 -1.10 -12.77 -8.07
N ARG A 214 -0.40 -12.49 -9.18
CA ARG A 214 -0.80 -11.43 -10.12
C ARG A 214 -2.17 -11.70 -10.73
N LYS A 215 -2.53 -12.97 -10.94
CA LYS A 215 -3.85 -13.36 -11.43
C LYS A 215 -4.91 -13.20 -10.33
N ARG A 216 -4.64 -13.71 -9.12
CA ARG A 216 -5.55 -13.59 -7.98
C ARG A 216 -5.86 -12.15 -7.62
N VAL A 217 -4.87 -11.27 -7.62
CA VAL A 217 -5.05 -9.85 -7.34
C VAL A 217 -5.89 -9.16 -8.42
N ARG A 218 -5.71 -9.54 -9.70
CA ARG A 218 -6.58 -9.06 -10.80
C ARG A 218 -8.02 -9.54 -10.63
N GLU A 219 -8.25 -10.77 -10.18
CA GLU A 219 -9.58 -11.27 -9.88
C GLU A 219 -10.20 -10.54 -8.68
N MET A 220 -9.41 -10.29 -7.63
CA MET A 220 -9.83 -9.54 -6.44
C MET A 220 -10.22 -8.10 -6.78
N LYS A 221 -9.50 -7.44 -7.69
CA LYS A 221 -9.88 -6.12 -8.23
C LYS A 221 -11.30 -6.12 -8.80
N GLU A 222 -11.62 -7.12 -9.63
CA GLU A 222 -12.94 -7.22 -10.25
C GLU A 222 -14.03 -7.56 -9.23
N ILE A 223 -13.73 -8.40 -8.24
CA ILE A 223 -14.64 -8.67 -7.12
C ILE A 223 -14.92 -7.38 -6.33
N SER A 224 -13.86 -6.66 -5.95
CA SER A 224 -13.95 -5.41 -5.17
C SER A 224 -14.78 -4.34 -5.87
N ARG A 225 -14.69 -4.24 -7.20
CA ARG A 225 -15.52 -3.31 -7.98
C ARG A 225 -16.99 -3.70 -8.02
N LYS A 226 -17.30 -5.01 -8.09
CA LYS A 226 -18.68 -5.50 -8.12
C LYS A 226 -19.41 -5.30 -6.80
N THR A 227 -18.73 -5.35 -5.66
CA THR A 227 -19.40 -5.22 -4.35
C THR A 227 -20.03 -3.84 -4.12
N ILE A 228 -19.54 -2.80 -4.80
CA ILE A 228 -20.04 -1.42 -4.66
C ILE A 228 -21.01 -0.98 -5.76
N GLN A 229 -21.20 -1.80 -6.80
CA GLN A 229 -22.18 -1.54 -7.85
C GLN A 229 -23.62 -1.75 -7.33
N ASP A 230 -24.61 -1.32 -8.10
CA ASP A 230 -26.01 -1.65 -7.84
C ASP A 230 -26.17 -3.16 -7.64
N GLU A 231 -26.93 -3.56 -6.62
CA GLU A 231 -27.09 -4.95 -6.16
C GLU A 231 -25.82 -5.61 -5.57
N GLY A 232 -24.71 -4.86 -5.48
CA GLY A 232 -23.49 -5.29 -4.82
C GLY A 232 -23.65 -5.47 -3.31
N SER A 233 -22.86 -6.37 -2.72
CA SER A 233 -22.98 -6.71 -1.30
C SER A 233 -22.73 -5.52 -0.36
N SER A 234 -21.76 -4.65 -0.68
CA SER A 234 -21.48 -3.45 0.11
C SER A 234 -22.54 -2.38 -0.08
N PHE A 235 -23.06 -2.23 -1.31
CA PHE A 235 -24.17 -1.34 -1.61
C PHE A 235 -25.42 -1.71 -0.79
N ILE A 236 -25.80 -2.99 -0.81
CA ILE A 236 -26.95 -3.52 -0.05
C ILE A 236 -26.73 -3.35 1.45
N SER A 237 -25.55 -3.69 1.96
CA SER A 237 -25.21 -3.59 3.38
C SER A 237 -25.28 -2.15 3.89
N LEU A 238 -24.78 -1.19 3.11
CA LEU A 238 -24.89 0.23 3.42
C LEU A 238 -26.35 0.72 3.39
N GLY A 239 -27.14 0.25 2.42
CA GLY A 239 -28.58 0.52 2.36
C GLY A 239 -29.30 0.06 3.64
N ARG A 240 -29.02 -1.17 4.09
CA ARG A 240 -29.58 -1.71 5.35
C ARG A 240 -29.15 -0.91 6.58
N LEU A 241 -27.88 -0.50 6.64
CA LEU A 241 -27.41 0.37 7.72
C LEU A 241 -28.20 1.69 7.77
N ILE A 242 -28.46 2.30 6.61
CA ILE A 242 -29.24 3.54 6.52
C ILE A 242 -30.69 3.30 6.96
N GLU A 243 -31.30 2.20 6.53
CA GLU A 243 -32.66 1.80 6.92
C GLU A 243 -32.78 1.60 8.44
N ASP A 244 -31.88 0.82 9.04
CA ASP A 244 -31.84 0.58 10.49
C ASP A 244 -31.65 1.88 11.29
N ILE A 245 -30.73 2.75 10.84
CA ILE A 245 -30.53 4.06 11.45
C ILE A 245 -31.84 4.84 11.38
N TYR A 246 -32.49 4.91 10.22
CA TYR A 246 -33.73 5.63 10.02
C TYR A 246 -34.84 5.09 10.95
N GLU A 247 -35.07 3.78 10.97
CA GLU A 247 -36.07 3.15 11.83
C GLU A 247 -35.82 3.41 13.32
N SER A 248 -34.56 3.36 13.76
CA SER A 248 -34.21 3.64 15.16
C SER A 248 -34.53 5.07 15.61
N PHE A 249 -34.48 6.05 14.69
CA PHE A 249 -34.80 7.45 15.00
C PHE A 249 -36.30 7.74 15.01
N PHE A 250 -37.12 7.02 14.23
CA PHE A 250 -38.56 7.27 14.10
C PHE A 250 -39.44 6.39 15.01
N ILE A 251 -38.89 5.35 15.64
CA ILE A 251 -39.61 4.54 16.65
C ILE A 251 -39.64 5.23 18.04
N HIS A 252 -38.88 6.32 18.22
CA HIS A 252 -38.78 7.07 19.49
C HIS A 252 -39.36 8.51 19.45
N LEU A 253 -40.11 8.86 18.40
CA LEU A 253 -40.94 10.08 18.29
C LEU A 253 -42.42 9.71 18.25
#